data_AF-A0A3Q2QGM9-F1
#
_entry.id   AF-A0A3Q2QGM9-F1
#
_cell.length_a   1.000
_cell.length_b   1.000
_cell.length_c   1.000
_cell.angle_alpha   90.00
_cell.angle_beta   90.00
_cell.angle_gamma   90.00
#
_symmetry.space_group_name_H-M   'P 1'
#
loop_
_entity.id
_entity.type
_entity.pdbx_description
1 polymer ?
#
loop_
_entity_poly.entity_id
_entity_poly.type
_entity_poly.pdbx_seq_one_letter_code
_entity_poly.pdbx_strand_id
1 'polypeptide(L)'
;ISVSLFTLELEACQLQLGLGCVGKFRCGSSSQCVSTLAQCDGTMDCENYEDELGCVRLSGKNSVLQVQKRGEWMTVCSEEWNNQLGKSACKQLGYSSLLMLVSACKLLTYGKIIYLSPECGSRPLYNTRIVGGNISKLGQFPWQVSLLFRSEHLCGGSIITSRWILTAAHCVYGFENSSLWTVHVGLIEQPIHGAQSLAVKSIVYHAQYQPKGLDYDIALMGLEEPLVFNGFVEPICLPNYGEEFSEGTMCWISGWGATEEDGGTSVVLRSAIIPLISTKTCNQPEIYKGRISSWMICAGHLEGGIDSCQVMLHNLVWTTKVSEQTYFLLMYFMFTMLFFNMSCLAM
;
A
#
# COMPACT_ATOMS: atom_id res chain seq x y z
N ILE A 1 3.45 31.58 -52.70
CA ILE A 1 4.58 31.23 -53.59
C ILE A 1 5.75 32.06 -53.08
N SER A 2 6.89 31.57 -52.58
CA SER A 2 7.45 30.25 -52.36
C SER A 2 8.83 30.52 -51.72
N VAL A 3 9.19 29.83 -50.61
CA VAL A 3 10.55 29.34 -50.23
C VAL A 3 11.61 30.43 -49.94
N SER A 4 12.34 30.45 -48.81
CA SER A 4 13.33 29.47 -48.30
C SER A 4 13.64 29.73 -46.81
N LEU A 5 13.33 28.82 -45.88
CA LEU A 5 14.25 27.85 -45.28
C LEU A 5 15.70 28.35 -45.11
N PHE A 6 15.97 28.98 -43.96
CA PHE A 6 17.32 29.03 -43.39
C PHE A 6 17.50 27.77 -42.53
N THR A 7 18.32 26.88 -43.06
CA THR A 7 18.99 25.77 -42.38
C THR A 7 19.88 26.30 -41.26
N LEU A 8 19.61 25.88 -40.03
CA LEU A 8 20.60 25.85 -38.96
C LEU A 8 20.69 24.41 -38.49
N GLU A 9 21.70 23.73 -39.02
CA GLU A 9 22.27 22.50 -38.48
C GLU A 9 22.72 22.80 -37.04
N LEU A 10 21.93 22.34 -36.07
CA LEU A 10 22.42 22.10 -34.72
C LEU A 10 22.73 20.61 -34.65
N GLU A 11 24.02 20.33 -34.78
CA GLU A 11 24.63 19.05 -34.44
C GLU A 11 24.01 18.54 -33.14
N ALA A 12 23.51 17.30 -33.22
CA ALA A 12 22.94 16.57 -32.12
C ALA A 12 23.99 16.42 -31.01
N CYS A 13 23.97 17.36 -30.07
CA CYS A 13 24.59 17.20 -28.77
C CYS A 13 23.89 15.98 -28.13
N GLN A 14 24.67 14.92 -27.88
CA GLN A 14 24.29 13.73 -27.13
C GLN A 14 23.85 14.11 -25.71
N LEU A 15 22.65 14.67 -25.56
CA LEU A 15 21.93 14.61 -24.31
C LEU A 15 21.08 13.35 -24.36
N GLN A 16 21.46 12.41 -23.50
CA GLN A 16 20.75 11.20 -23.15
C GLN A 16 19.40 11.55 -22.50
N LEU A 17 18.48 12.11 -23.28
CA LEU A 17 17.07 12.14 -22.95
C LEU A 17 16.60 10.69 -23.04
N GLY A 18 16.56 10.03 -21.89
CA GLY A 18 15.97 8.72 -21.73
C GLY A 18 14.52 8.76 -22.23
N LEU A 19 14.33 8.37 -23.49
CA LEU A 19 13.05 7.95 -24.04
C LEU A 19 12.63 6.70 -23.27
N GLY A 20 12.06 6.90 -22.09
CA GLY A 20 11.29 5.86 -21.42
C GLY A 20 10.29 5.29 -22.43
N CYS A 21 10.08 3.98 -22.43
CA CYS A 21 9.32 3.21 -23.43
C CYS A 21 7.97 3.85 -23.82
N VAL A 22 7.96 4.88 -24.68
CA VAL A 22 6.75 5.64 -25.00
C VAL A 22 5.86 4.74 -25.84
N GLY A 23 4.68 4.41 -25.31
CA GLY A 23 3.73 3.51 -25.97
C GLY A 23 4.13 2.03 -25.98
N LYS A 24 5.12 1.63 -25.17
CA LYS A 24 5.60 0.25 -25.03
C LYS A 24 5.66 -0.17 -23.57
N PHE A 25 5.50 -1.45 -23.27
CA PHE A 25 5.70 -1.97 -21.92
C PHE A 25 7.19 -2.02 -21.61
N ARG A 26 7.60 -1.58 -20.42
CA ARG A 26 9.00 -1.59 -19.99
C ARG A 26 9.19 -2.76 -19.04
N CYS A 27 10.08 -3.69 -19.40
CA CYS A 27 10.50 -4.74 -18.48
C CYS A 27 11.22 -4.09 -17.29
N GLY A 28 10.97 -4.60 -16.09
CA GLY A 28 11.52 -4.10 -14.82
C GLY A 28 12.99 -4.46 -14.64
N SER A 29 13.36 -5.72 -14.91
CA SER A 29 14.72 -6.24 -14.68
C SER A 29 15.71 -5.81 -15.77
N SER A 30 15.38 -6.07 -17.02
CA SER A 30 16.11 -5.58 -18.19
C SER A 30 15.43 -4.30 -18.63
N SER A 31 16.09 -3.16 -18.79
CA SER A 31 15.47 -1.91 -19.28
C SER A 31 14.96 -1.96 -20.74
N GLN A 32 14.63 -3.16 -21.24
CA GLN A 32 14.03 -3.49 -22.52
C GLN A 32 12.58 -3.01 -22.59
N CYS A 33 12.17 -2.60 -23.79
CA CYS A 33 10.79 -2.21 -24.09
C CYS A 33 10.17 -3.25 -25.02
N VAL A 34 9.05 -3.85 -24.62
CA VAL A 34 8.26 -4.79 -25.41
C VAL A 34 6.95 -4.16 -25.88
N SER A 35 6.34 -4.76 -26.90
CA SER A 35 5.04 -4.27 -27.42
C SER A 35 3.96 -4.37 -26.34
N THR A 36 2.99 -3.45 -26.32
CA THR A 36 1.81 -3.61 -25.44
C THR A 36 0.94 -4.82 -25.81
N LEU A 37 1.11 -5.36 -27.03
CA LEU A 37 0.46 -6.59 -27.47
C LEU A 37 1.12 -7.86 -26.94
N ALA A 38 2.41 -7.76 -26.59
CA ALA A 38 3.19 -8.83 -25.96
C ALA A 38 2.88 -8.96 -24.46
N GLN A 39 2.23 -7.95 -23.87
CA GLN A 39 1.84 -8.02 -22.47
C GLN A 39 0.64 -8.96 -22.31
N CYS A 40 0.76 -9.93 -21.41
CA CYS A 40 -0.30 -10.88 -21.05
C CYS A 40 -0.74 -11.77 -22.22
N ASP A 41 0.20 -12.18 -23.06
CA ASP A 41 -0.02 -13.04 -24.21
C ASP A 41 0.36 -14.51 -23.98
N GLY A 42 0.93 -14.81 -22.81
CA GLY A 42 1.35 -16.13 -22.36
C GLY A 42 2.76 -16.52 -22.80
N THR A 43 3.49 -15.63 -23.48
CA THR A 43 4.88 -15.82 -23.87
C THR A 43 5.82 -15.02 -22.99
N MET A 44 7.12 -15.36 -22.98
CA MET A 44 8.10 -14.66 -22.15
C MET A 44 8.86 -13.67 -23.04
N ASP A 45 8.41 -12.42 -23.07
CA ASP A 45 9.09 -11.33 -23.77
C ASP A 45 9.98 -10.49 -22.84
N CYS A 46 9.71 -10.50 -21.53
CA CYS A 46 10.57 -9.96 -20.50
C CYS A 46 11.25 -11.06 -19.67
N GLU A 47 12.45 -10.78 -19.16
CA GLU A 47 13.11 -11.65 -18.18
C GLU A 47 12.18 -11.88 -16.97
N ASN A 48 12.26 -13.07 -16.38
CA ASN A 48 11.42 -13.48 -15.24
C ASN A 48 9.91 -13.44 -15.49
N TYR A 49 9.46 -13.47 -16.76
CA TYR A 49 8.04 -13.41 -17.14
C TYR A 49 7.33 -12.13 -16.67
N GLU A 50 8.05 -11.01 -16.53
CA GLU A 50 7.51 -9.75 -15.98
C GLU A 50 6.33 -9.18 -16.79
N ASP A 51 6.34 -9.39 -18.10
CA ASP A 51 5.26 -9.06 -19.05
C ASP A 51 3.98 -9.86 -18.84
N GLU A 52 4.09 -11.02 -18.19
CA GLU A 52 2.99 -11.93 -17.87
C GLU A 52 2.53 -11.84 -16.41
N LEU A 53 3.09 -10.89 -15.65
CA LEU A 53 2.67 -10.58 -14.28
C LEU A 53 1.66 -9.43 -14.28
N GLY A 54 0.69 -9.49 -13.36
CA GLY A 54 -0.27 -8.40 -13.18
C GLY A 54 -1.33 -8.28 -14.28
N CYS A 55 -1.59 -9.35 -15.03
CA CYS A 55 -2.59 -9.39 -16.11
C CYS A 55 -4.05 -9.37 -15.63
N VAL A 56 -4.26 -9.38 -14.31
CA VAL A 56 -5.56 -9.37 -13.65
C VAL A 56 -5.56 -8.24 -12.63
N ARG A 57 -6.64 -7.46 -12.57
CA ARG A 57 -6.84 -6.44 -11.55
C ARG A 57 -8.27 -6.36 -11.06
N LEU A 58 -8.45 -5.80 -9.88
CA LEU A 58 -9.73 -5.36 -9.37
C LEU A 58 -9.85 -3.85 -9.57
N SER A 59 -10.97 -3.41 -10.11
CA SER A 59 -11.19 -2.01 -10.48
C SER A 59 -12.34 -1.39 -9.70
N GLY A 60 -12.08 -0.20 -9.15
CA GLY A 60 -13.07 0.64 -8.46
C GLY A 60 -13.64 0.03 -7.18
N LYS A 61 -14.61 0.74 -6.58
CA LYS A 61 -15.20 0.41 -5.26
C LYS A 61 -15.93 -0.93 -5.20
N ASN A 62 -16.38 -1.43 -6.35
CA ASN A 62 -17.12 -2.69 -6.42
C ASN A 62 -16.21 -3.91 -6.64
N SER A 63 -14.89 -3.74 -6.74
CA SER A 63 -13.94 -4.83 -7.01
C SER A 63 -14.29 -5.62 -8.27
N VAL A 64 -14.58 -4.90 -9.35
CA VAL A 64 -14.89 -5.50 -10.66
C VAL A 64 -13.63 -6.18 -11.20
N LEU A 65 -13.75 -7.46 -11.58
CA LEU A 65 -12.64 -8.20 -12.15
C LEU A 65 -12.36 -7.74 -13.59
N GLN A 66 -11.13 -7.34 -13.85
CA GLN A 66 -10.64 -6.99 -15.18
C GLN A 66 -9.41 -7.81 -15.54
N VAL A 67 -9.31 -8.16 -16.81
CA VAL A 67 -8.16 -8.85 -17.41
C VAL A 67 -7.56 -7.99 -18.51
N GLN A 68 -6.24 -7.97 -18.59
CA GLN A 68 -5.54 -7.29 -19.67
C GLN A 68 -5.41 -8.24 -20.86
N LYS A 69 -5.75 -7.75 -22.05
CA LYS A 69 -5.56 -8.48 -23.30
C LYS A 69 -5.22 -7.50 -24.40
N ARG A 70 -4.11 -7.73 -25.12
CA ARG A 70 -3.69 -6.89 -26.27
C ARG A 70 -3.60 -5.40 -25.90
N GLY A 71 -3.07 -5.09 -24.72
CA GLY A 71 -2.91 -3.72 -24.25
C GLY A 71 -4.17 -3.04 -23.69
N GLU A 72 -5.34 -3.71 -23.72
CA GLU A 72 -6.59 -3.15 -23.20
C GLU A 72 -7.10 -3.93 -21.99
N TRP A 73 -7.73 -3.22 -21.05
CA TRP A 73 -8.36 -3.80 -19.87
C TRP A 73 -9.83 -4.08 -20.14
N MET A 74 -10.22 -5.35 -20.03
CA MET A 74 -11.58 -5.81 -20.28
C MET A 74 -12.22 -6.33 -19.01
N THR A 75 -13.51 -6.04 -18.82
CA THR A 75 -14.30 -6.60 -17.71
C THR A 75 -14.63 -8.07 -17.97
N VAL A 76 -14.53 -8.90 -16.93
CA VAL A 76 -14.82 -10.33 -17.03
C VAL A 76 -16.32 -10.60 -16.90
N CYS A 77 -16.87 -11.28 -17.90
CA CYS A 77 -18.24 -11.80 -17.89
C CYS A 77 -18.31 -13.16 -17.18
N SER A 78 -19.47 -13.45 -16.60
CA SER A 78 -19.76 -14.72 -15.91
C SER A 78 -20.04 -15.90 -16.85
N GLU A 79 -20.23 -15.64 -18.14
CA GLU A 79 -20.39 -16.70 -19.13
C GLU A 79 -19.09 -17.52 -19.18
N GLU A 80 -19.22 -18.85 -19.05
CA GLU A 80 -18.09 -19.80 -19.00
C GLU A 80 -17.12 -19.63 -17.81
N TRP A 81 -17.44 -18.76 -16.85
CA TRP A 81 -16.64 -18.61 -15.64
C TRP A 81 -16.71 -19.87 -14.77
N ASN A 82 -15.56 -20.33 -14.30
CA ASN A 82 -15.44 -21.53 -13.47
C ASN A 82 -14.42 -21.34 -12.33
N ASN A 83 -14.41 -22.30 -11.40
CA ASN A 83 -13.54 -22.25 -10.22
C ASN A 83 -12.03 -22.27 -10.54
N GLN A 84 -11.62 -22.84 -11.68
CA GLN A 84 -10.20 -22.84 -12.08
C GLN A 84 -9.76 -21.45 -12.56
N LEU A 85 -10.60 -20.77 -13.34
CA LEU A 85 -10.38 -19.38 -13.73
C LEU A 85 -10.33 -18.46 -12.50
N GLY A 86 -11.24 -18.67 -11.53
CA GLY A 86 -11.22 -17.96 -10.26
C GLY A 86 -9.92 -18.16 -9.47
N LYS A 87 -9.45 -19.41 -9.36
CA LYS A 87 -8.16 -19.72 -8.70
C LYS A 87 -6.97 -19.07 -9.41
N SER A 88 -6.97 -19.09 -10.75
CA SER A 88 -5.91 -18.46 -11.55
C SER A 88 -5.89 -16.94 -11.34
N ALA A 89 -7.05 -16.29 -11.39
CA ALA A 89 -7.19 -14.86 -11.12
C ALA A 89 -6.72 -14.50 -9.71
N CYS A 90 -7.08 -15.28 -8.68
CA CYS A 90 -6.64 -15.05 -7.31
C CYS A 90 -5.12 -15.17 -7.17
N LYS A 91 -4.53 -16.18 -7.80
CA LYS A 91 -3.08 -16.38 -7.80
C LYS A 91 -2.34 -15.20 -8.43
N GLN A 92 -2.86 -14.64 -9.52
CA GLN A 92 -2.28 -13.44 -10.15
C GLN A 92 -2.45 -12.18 -9.31
N LEU A 93 -3.54 -12.08 -8.53
CA LEU A 93 -3.78 -10.99 -7.58
C LEU A 93 -2.98 -11.14 -6.27
N GLY A 94 -2.29 -12.26 -6.06
CA GLY A 94 -1.50 -12.53 -4.85
C GLY A 94 -2.26 -13.12 -3.67
N TYR A 95 -3.50 -13.57 -3.85
CA TYR A 95 -4.33 -14.17 -2.79
C TYR A 95 -4.27 -15.71 -2.78
N SER A 96 -4.22 -16.31 -1.59
CA SER A 96 -4.14 -17.77 -1.39
C SER A 96 -5.49 -18.51 -1.43
N SER A 97 -6.59 -17.82 -1.11
CA SER A 97 -7.97 -18.34 -1.13
C SER A 97 -8.97 -17.19 -1.28
N LEU A 98 -10.21 -17.50 -1.69
CA LEU A 98 -11.26 -16.50 -1.85
C LEU A 98 -12.67 -17.09 -1.63
N LEU A 99 -13.54 -16.27 -1.05
CA LEU A 99 -15.01 -16.41 -1.09
C LEU A 99 -15.54 -15.74 -2.38
N MET A 100 -16.07 -16.54 -3.32
CA MET A 100 -16.64 -16.02 -4.57
C MET A 100 -18.04 -15.44 -4.34
N LEU A 101 -18.27 -14.18 -4.75
CA LEU A 101 -19.60 -13.57 -4.80
C LEU A 101 -19.97 -13.24 -6.25
N VAL A 102 -20.94 -13.97 -6.80
CA VAL A 102 -21.57 -13.63 -8.09
C VAL A 102 -22.80 -12.77 -7.81
N SER A 103 -22.86 -11.54 -8.32
CA SER A 103 -24.05 -10.69 -8.18
C SER A 103 -24.61 -10.27 -9.55
N ALA A 104 -25.94 -10.24 -9.67
CA ALA A 104 -26.65 -10.01 -10.92
C ALA A 104 -26.58 -8.52 -11.35
N CYS A 105 -26.21 -8.27 -12.60
CA CYS A 105 -26.35 -6.94 -13.19
C CYS A 105 -27.82 -6.68 -13.61
N LYS A 106 -28.43 -5.61 -13.13
CA LYS A 106 -29.47 -4.85 -13.87
C LYS A 106 -28.69 -3.67 -14.48
N LEU A 107 -28.68 -3.33 -15.76
CA LEU A 107 -29.38 -3.65 -17.01
C LEU A 107 -28.37 -3.15 -18.09
N LEU A 108 -27.90 -3.92 -19.10
CA LEU A 108 -28.53 -4.17 -20.40
C LEU A 108 -27.69 -5.24 -21.15
N THR A 109 -28.37 -6.29 -21.61
CA THR A 109 -28.04 -7.26 -22.68
C THR A 109 -26.77 -8.14 -22.59
N TYR A 110 -26.99 -9.43 -22.27
CA TYR A 110 -26.12 -10.63 -22.39
C TYR A 110 -24.88 -10.76 -21.46
N GLY A 111 -25.07 -10.79 -20.14
CA GLY A 111 -24.08 -11.34 -19.20
C GLY A 111 -24.15 -10.76 -17.77
N LYS A 112 -23.75 -11.52 -16.74
CA LYS A 112 -23.47 -10.99 -15.38
C LYS A 112 -21.96 -10.68 -15.25
N ILE A 113 -21.59 -9.65 -14.50
CA ILE A 113 -20.19 -9.26 -14.24
C ILE A 113 -19.64 -10.06 -13.04
N ILE A 114 -18.36 -10.45 -13.11
CA ILE A 114 -17.67 -11.10 -11.98
C ILE A 114 -17.07 -10.04 -11.04
N TYR A 115 -17.37 -10.20 -9.75
CA TYR A 115 -16.77 -9.43 -8.66
C TYR A 115 -15.97 -10.39 -7.79
N LEU A 116 -14.77 -9.99 -7.37
CA LEU A 116 -13.99 -10.76 -6.40
C LEU A 116 -13.92 -9.98 -5.09
N SER A 117 -14.24 -10.65 -3.98
CA SER A 117 -14.07 -10.10 -2.63
C SER A 117 -12.95 -10.87 -1.94
N PRO A 118 -11.74 -10.30 -1.82
CA PRO A 118 -10.66 -10.96 -1.12
C PRO A 118 -10.97 -11.17 0.37
N GLU A 119 -10.49 -12.28 0.94
CA GLU A 119 -10.56 -12.61 2.37
C GLU A 119 -9.52 -11.77 3.13
N CYS A 120 -9.74 -10.46 3.19
CA CYS A 120 -8.86 -9.51 3.87
C CYS A 120 -9.66 -8.36 4.48
N GLY A 121 -8.99 -7.56 5.31
CA GLY A 121 -9.56 -6.35 5.91
C GLY A 121 -10.68 -6.62 6.90
N SER A 122 -10.91 -7.87 7.31
CA SER A 122 -11.90 -8.27 8.31
C SER A 122 -11.33 -8.27 9.72
N ARG A 123 -12.20 -8.07 10.72
CA ARG A 123 -11.86 -8.13 12.15
C ARG A 123 -12.77 -9.14 12.87
N PRO A 124 -12.61 -10.45 12.62
CA PRO A 124 -13.62 -11.46 12.96
C PRO A 124 -13.83 -11.65 14.48
N LEU A 125 -12.82 -11.36 15.30
CA LEU A 125 -12.89 -11.47 16.76
C LEU A 125 -13.14 -10.12 17.47
N TYR A 126 -13.42 -9.05 16.72
CA TYR A 126 -13.59 -7.71 17.26
C TYR A 126 -14.99 -7.15 16.99
N ASN A 127 -15.85 -7.21 18.01
CA ASN A 127 -17.29 -6.92 17.85
C ASN A 127 -17.73 -5.62 18.55
N THR A 128 -16.83 -4.89 19.20
CA THR A 128 -17.21 -3.70 19.99
C THR A 128 -17.25 -2.43 19.14
N ARG A 129 -18.34 -1.65 19.30
CA ARG A 129 -18.43 -0.27 18.77
C ARG A 129 -17.24 0.53 19.30
N ILE A 130 -16.49 1.14 18.39
CA ILE A 130 -15.31 1.92 18.75
C ILE A 130 -15.77 3.29 19.24
N VAL A 131 -15.43 3.65 20.47
CA VAL A 131 -15.80 4.93 21.09
C VAL A 131 -14.54 5.55 21.68
N GLY A 132 -14.08 6.69 21.13
CA GLY A 132 -12.94 7.48 21.62
C GLY A 132 -11.61 6.72 21.69
N GLY A 133 -10.76 6.83 20.66
CA GLY A 133 -9.50 6.09 20.61
C GLY A 133 -8.37 6.75 21.40
N ASN A 134 -7.69 5.97 22.26
CA ASN A 134 -6.32 6.26 22.71
C ASN A 134 -5.53 4.95 22.95
N ILE A 135 -6.17 3.86 23.40
CA ILE A 135 -5.58 2.51 23.55
C ILE A 135 -6.33 1.51 22.67
N SER A 136 -5.61 0.69 21.90
CA SER A 136 -6.19 -0.35 21.05
C SER A 136 -6.44 -1.64 21.80
N LYS A 137 -7.48 -2.38 21.38
CA LYS A 137 -7.83 -3.70 21.91
C LYS A 137 -7.27 -4.82 21.04
N LEU A 138 -7.07 -6.00 21.64
CA LEU A 138 -6.62 -7.18 20.90
C LEU A 138 -7.62 -7.52 19.78
N GLY A 139 -7.09 -7.80 18.57
CA GLY A 139 -7.90 -8.06 17.38
C GLY A 139 -8.54 -6.81 16.75
N GLN A 140 -8.33 -5.60 17.30
CA GLN A 140 -8.84 -4.38 16.68
C GLN A 140 -8.14 -4.05 15.36
N PHE A 141 -6.84 -4.35 15.24
CA PHE A 141 -6.05 -4.19 14.03
C PHE A 141 -5.24 -5.48 13.78
N PRO A 142 -5.88 -6.57 13.32
CA PRO A 142 -5.25 -7.89 13.26
C PRO A 142 -4.13 -7.99 12.20
N TRP A 143 -4.06 -7.02 11.31
CA TRP A 143 -2.99 -6.86 10.32
C TRP A 143 -1.79 -6.06 10.84
N GLN A 144 -1.86 -5.48 12.03
CA GLN A 144 -0.77 -4.69 12.60
C GLN A 144 0.43 -5.60 12.92
N VAL A 145 1.61 -5.16 12.48
CA VAL A 145 2.88 -5.85 12.68
C VAL A 145 3.84 -4.94 13.43
N SER A 146 4.64 -5.52 14.31
CA SER A 146 5.83 -4.89 14.88
C SER A 146 7.07 -5.51 14.20
N LEU A 147 7.90 -4.66 13.60
CA LEU A 147 9.15 -5.04 12.97
C LEU A 147 10.30 -4.73 13.91
N LEU A 148 11.05 -5.76 14.28
CA LEU A 148 12.17 -5.66 15.21
C LEU A 148 13.48 -5.82 14.44
N PHE A 149 14.41 -4.89 14.63
CA PHE A 149 15.79 -5.00 14.16
C PHE A 149 16.69 -5.24 15.37
N ARG A 150 17.47 -6.34 15.36
CA ARG A 150 18.31 -6.75 16.49
C ARG A 150 17.55 -6.82 17.82
N SER A 151 16.33 -7.37 17.77
CA SER A 151 15.42 -7.52 18.91
C SER A 151 14.83 -6.23 19.50
N GLU A 152 15.03 -5.09 18.83
CA GLU A 152 14.40 -3.81 19.21
C GLU A 152 13.37 -3.40 18.17
N HIS A 153 12.19 -2.95 18.62
CA HIS A 153 11.16 -2.44 17.73
C HIS A 153 11.68 -1.20 16.99
N LEU A 154 11.65 -1.25 15.67
CA LEU A 154 12.11 -0.17 14.81
C LEU A 154 10.96 0.44 13.99
N CYS A 155 10.11 -0.42 13.43
CA CYS A 155 9.07 -0.01 12.49
C CYS A 155 7.75 -0.79 12.66
N GLY A 156 6.69 -0.23 12.10
CA GLY A 156 5.41 -0.89 11.88
C GLY A 156 5.38 -1.63 10.54
N GLY A 157 4.47 -2.60 10.44
CA GLY A 157 4.21 -3.36 9.23
C GLY A 157 2.73 -3.72 9.10
N SER A 158 2.32 -4.14 7.91
CA SER A 158 0.96 -4.59 7.62
C SER A 158 1.01 -5.97 6.98
N ILE A 159 0.24 -6.91 7.50
CA ILE A 159 0.07 -8.23 6.87
C ILE A 159 -0.75 -8.04 5.60
N ILE A 160 -0.20 -8.36 4.43
CA ILE A 160 -0.95 -8.31 3.15
C ILE A 160 -1.25 -9.70 2.61
N THR A 161 -0.44 -10.71 2.95
CA THR A 161 -0.67 -12.13 2.66
C THR A 161 -0.11 -12.99 3.80
N SER A 162 -0.24 -14.32 3.72
CA SER A 162 0.35 -15.21 4.72
C SER A 162 1.88 -15.19 4.74
N ARG A 163 2.55 -14.67 3.70
CA ARG A 163 4.03 -14.66 3.64
C ARG A 163 4.65 -13.28 3.42
N TRP A 164 3.83 -12.25 3.24
CA TRP A 164 4.32 -10.91 2.91
C TRP A 164 3.79 -9.88 3.89
N ILE A 165 4.75 -9.11 4.42
CA ILE A 165 4.50 -7.91 5.20
C ILE A 165 4.83 -6.71 4.33
N LEU A 166 3.92 -5.74 4.27
CA LEU A 166 4.17 -4.43 3.68
C LEU A 166 4.68 -3.47 4.76
N THR A 167 5.72 -2.71 4.44
CA THR A 167 6.29 -1.66 5.29
C THR A 167 6.85 -0.53 4.43
N ALA A 168 7.51 0.45 5.03
CA ALA A 168 8.14 1.56 4.34
C ALA A 168 9.58 1.21 3.91
N ALA A 169 10.07 1.82 2.83
CA ALA A 169 11.45 1.62 2.38
C ALA A 169 12.46 2.24 3.34
N HIS A 170 12.16 3.40 3.94
CA HIS A 170 13.03 4.04 4.91
C HIS A 170 13.31 3.18 6.15
N CYS A 171 12.41 2.24 6.48
CA CYS A 171 12.59 1.30 7.59
C CYS A 171 13.71 0.31 7.34
N VAL A 172 13.91 -0.10 6.08
CA VAL A 172 14.80 -1.21 5.72
C VAL A 172 16.02 -0.75 4.91
N TYR A 173 16.01 0.47 4.39
CA TYR A 173 17.12 1.06 3.65
C TYR A 173 18.35 1.22 4.54
N GLY A 174 19.47 0.58 4.18
CA GLY A 174 20.67 0.47 5.01
C GLY A 174 20.62 -0.64 6.07
N PHE A 175 19.53 -1.39 6.16
CA PHE A 175 19.29 -2.49 7.10
C PHE A 175 18.84 -3.76 6.36
N GLU A 176 19.41 -4.07 5.20
CA GLU A 176 18.89 -5.10 4.29
C GLU A 176 19.13 -6.55 4.76
N ASN A 177 19.96 -6.75 5.79
CA ASN A 177 20.27 -8.09 6.29
C ASN A 177 19.06 -8.70 7.02
N SER A 178 18.31 -9.54 6.30
CA SER A 178 17.09 -10.19 6.78
C SER A 178 17.27 -11.01 8.06
N SER A 179 18.46 -11.57 8.31
CA SER A 179 18.75 -12.36 9.53
C SER A 179 18.75 -11.52 10.81
N LEU A 180 18.85 -10.19 10.70
CA LEU A 180 18.77 -9.28 11.84
C LEU A 180 17.34 -8.82 12.15
N TRP A 181 16.38 -9.18 11.29
CA TRP A 181 14.99 -8.78 11.44
C TRP A 181 14.13 -9.88 12.04
N THR A 182 13.14 -9.47 12.81
CA THR A 182 12.12 -10.37 13.36
C THR A 182 10.77 -9.68 13.26
N VAL A 183 9.76 -10.44 12.86
CA VAL A 183 8.40 -9.97 12.65
C VAL A 183 7.52 -10.49 13.77
N HIS A 184 6.88 -9.59 14.52
CA HIS A 184 5.92 -9.97 15.55
C HIS A 184 4.49 -9.55 15.16
N VAL A 185 3.53 -10.48 15.32
CA VAL A 185 2.11 -10.26 15.00
C VAL A 185 1.18 -10.77 16.11
N GLY A 186 -0.09 -10.36 16.05
CA GLY A 186 -1.13 -10.84 16.96
C GLY A 186 -0.98 -10.33 18.40
N LEU A 187 -0.32 -9.19 18.57
CA LEU A 187 -0.01 -8.59 19.87
C LEU A 187 -0.51 -7.15 19.96
N ILE A 188 -0.72 -6.69 21.17
CA ILE A 188 -1.02 -5.27 21.48
C ILE A 188 -0.05 -4.66 22.49
N GLU A 189 0.80 -5.45 23.16
CA GLU A 189 1.75 -4.98 24.17
C GLU A 189 3.18 -5.44 23.84
N GLN A 190 4.17 -4.58 24.10
CA GLN A 190 5.61 -4.86 23.97
C GLN A 190 6.34 -4.68 25.33
N PRO A 191 7.30 -5.54 25.71
CA PRO A 191 7.57 -6.85 25.12
C PRO A 191 6.53 -7.85 25.67
N ILE A 192 6.63 -9.13 25.29
CA ILE A 192 6.25 -10.31 26.11
C ILE A 192 5.25 -11.30 25.47
N HIS A 193 5.69 -12.57 25.57
CA HIS A 193 5.05 -13.89 25.43
C HIS A 193 3.70 -14.04 24.70
N GLY A 194 3.71 -14.88 23.65
CA GLY A 194 2.51 -15.35 22.96
C GLY A 194 2.33 -14.79 21.55
N ALA A 195 3.11 -13.78 21.16
CA ALA A 195 3.18 -13.30 19.78
C ALA A 195 3.77 -14.37 18.86
N GLN A 196 3.22 -14.51 17.65
CA GLN A 196 3.93 -15.26 16.61
C GLN A 196 5.16 -14.42 16.23
N SER A 197 6.34 -15.00 16.42
CA SER A 197 7.63 -14.40 16.06
C SER A 197 8.16 -15.13 14.84
N LEU A 198 8.31 -14.41 13.73
CA LEU A 198 8.67 -15.00 12.44
C LEU A 198 9.99 -14.42 11.94
N ALA A 199 10.82 -15.31 11.40
CA ALA A 199 12.06 -14.93 10.71
C ALA A 199 11.75 -14.34 9.33
N VAL A 200 12.59 -13.39 8.92
CA VAL A 200 12.52 -12.76 7.61
C VAL A 200 13.45 -13.47 6.64
N LYS A 201 12.89 -13.88 5.51
CA LYS A 201 13.62 -14.52 4.41
C LYS A 201 14.26 -13.49 3.49
N SER A 202 13.49 -12.51 3.05
CA SER A 202 13.90 -11.53 2.04
C SER A 202 13.30 -10.16 2.31
N ILE A 203 14.03 -9.11 1.94
CA ILE A 203 13.58 -7.72 2.01
C ILE A 203 13.70 -7.13 0.61
N VAL A 204 12.63 -6.51 0.13
CA VAL A 204 12.56 -5.88 -1.20
C VAL A 204 11.94 -4.51 -1.04
N TYR A 205 12.74 -3.44 -1.15
CA TYR A 205 12.24 -2.08 -1.22
C TYR A 205 12.17 -1.60 -2.68
N HIS A 206 11.37 -0.57 -2.93
CA HIS A 206 11.16 -0.07 -4.29
C HIS A 206 12.46 0.44 -4.93
N ALA A 207 12.78 0.01 -6.16
CA ALA A 207 14.05 0.33 -6.83
C ALA A 207 14.27 1.84 -7.07
N GLN A 208 13.19 2.62 -7.14
CA GLN A 208 13.25 4.08 -7.30
C GLN A 208 13.24 4.86 -5.97
N TYR A 209 13.24 4.18 -4.83
CA TYR A 209 13.25 4.84 -3.52
C TYR A 209 14.52 5.69 -3.35
N GLN A 210 14.33 6.93 -2.88
CA GLN A 210 15.43 7.84 -2.54
C GLN A 210 15.19 8.49 -1.17
N PRO A 211 16.17 8.42 -0.24
CA PRO A 211 15.97 8.86 1.14
C PRO A 211 15.72 10.37 1.30
N LYS A 212 16.16 11.20 0.36
CA LYS A 212 15.96 12.67 0.43
C LYS A 212 14.55 13.12 0.11
N GLY A 213 13.88 12.43 -0.82
CA GLY A 213 12.56 12.81 -1.32
C GLY A 213 11.42 12.01 -0.70
N LEU A 214 11.72 10.82 -0.17
CA LEU A 214 10.74 9.85 0.35
C LEU A 214 9.68 9.43 -0.68
N ASP A 215 9.90 9.72 -1.96
CA ASP A 215 9.12 9.11 -3.04
C ASP A 215 9.42 7.62 -3.11
N TYR A 216 8.39 6.84 -3.47
CA TYR A 216 8.45 5.38 -3.54
C TYR A 216 8.85 4.71 -2.22
N ASP A 217 8.43 5.28 -1.09
CA ASP A 217 8.71 4.78 0.25
C ASP A 217 7.87 3.54 0.62
N ILE A 218 8.16 2.44 -0.06
CA ILE A 218 7.45 1.16 0.07
C ILE A 218 8.42 -0.01 0.00
N ALA A 219 8.23 -0.98 0.89
CA ALA A 219 8.99 -2.21 0.95
C ALA A 219 8.14 -3.41 1.35
N LEU A 220 8.61 -4.58 0.95
CA LEU A 220 8.05 -5.88 1.24
C LEU A 220 9.06 -6.72 2.02
N MET A 221 8.60 -7.35 3.09
CA MET A 221 9.36 -8.34 3.83
C MET A 221 8.71 -9.71 3.64
N GLY A 222 9.45 -10.63 3.04
CA GLY A 222 9.05 -12.01 2.83
C GLY A 222 9.41 -12.85 4.07
N LEU A 223 8.44 -13.60 4.59
CA LEU A 223 8.60 -14.46 5.76
C LEU A 223 9.14 -15.83 5.36
N GLU A 224 9.96 -16.44 6.22
CA GLU A 224 10.47 -17.81 6.02
C GLU A 224 9.30 -18.81 6.06
N GLU A 225 8.45 -18.70 7.08
CA GLU A 225 7.27 -19.53 7.29
C GLU A 225 5.97 -18.72 7.12
N PRO A 226 4.87 -19.36 6.69
CA PRO A 226 3.60 -18.67 6.51
C PRO A 226 2.95 -18.39 7.86
N LEU A 227 2.32 -17.22 7.96
CA LEU A 227 1.46 -16.81 9.06
C LEU A 227 0.25 -17.75 9.18
N VAL A 228 -0.12 -18.02 10.43
CA VAL A 228 -1.36 -18.73 10.74
C VAL A 228 -2.43 -17.71 11.10
N PHE A 229 -3.42 -17.55 10.23
CA PHE A 229 -4.57 -16.69 10.47
C PHE A 229 -5.51 -17.32 11.50
N ASN A 230 -5.88 -16.53 12.50
CA ASN A 230 -6.60 -17.02 13.68
C ASN A 230 -7.58 -15.98 14.25
N GLY A 231 -7.93 -14.96 13.46
CA GLY A 231 -8.80 -13.85 13.86
C GLY A 231 -8.13 -12.73 14.66
N PHE A 232 -6.95 -12.97 15.24
CA PHE A 232 -6.07 -11.92 15.79
C PHE A 232 -4.93 -11.56 14.84
N VAL A 233 -4.63 -12.45 13.89
CA VAL A 233 -3.69 -12.28 12.79
C VAL A 233 -4.50 -12.44 11.52
N GLU A 234 -4.68 -11.36 10.76
CA GLU A 234 -5.46 -11.33 9.51
C GLU A 234 -4.83 -10.35 8.52
N PRO A 235 -4.94 -10.58 7.20
CA PRO A 235 -4.40 -9.65 6.21
C PRO A 235 -5.28 -8.40 6.04
N ILE A 236 -4.69 -7.25 5.72
CA ILE A 236 -5.39 -6.04 5.26
C ILE A 236 -5.53 -6.08 3.74
N CYS A 237 -6.63 -5.53 3.21
CA CYS A 237 -6.79 -5.40 1.76
C CYS A 237 -6.00 -4.20 1.21
N LEU A 238 -5.54 -4.32 -0.03
CA LEU A 238 -4.97 -3.21 -0.78
C LEU A 238 -6.07 -2.48 -1.57
N PRO A 239 -5.93 -1.16 -1.84
CA PRO A 239 -6.87 -0.43 -2.67
C PRO A 239 -6.94 -1.00 -4.08
N ASN A 240 -8.12 -0.94 -4.68
CA ASN A 240 -8.31 -1.38 -6.06
C ASN A 240 -7.70 -0.37 -7.04
N TYR A 241 -7.45 -0.82 -8.28
CA TYR A 241 -6.97 0.08 -9.32
C TYR A 241 -7.98 1.20 -9.58
N GLY A 242 -7.48 2.44 -9.63
CA GLY A 242 -8.28 3.64 -9.87
C GLY A 242 -9.23 3.99 -8.72
N GLU A 243 -9.03 3.39 -7.54
CA GLU A 243 -9.78 3.77 -6.35
C GLU A 243 -9.20 5.05 -5.76
N GLU A 244 -10.05 6.08 -5.67
CA GLU A 244 -9.71 7.37 -5.10
C GLU A 244 -10.49 7.59 -3.81
N PHE A 245 -9.81 8.20 -2.83
CA PHE A 245 -10.38 8.57 -1.54
C PHE A 245 -10.61 10.08 -1.50
N SER A 246 -11.82 10.50 -1.15
CA SER A 246 -12.18 11.92 -1.08
C SER A 246 -11.57 12.60 0.15
N GLU A 247 -11.29 13.90 0.02
CA GLU A 247 -10.95 14.76 1.16
C GLU A 247 -12.01 14.65 2.26
N GLY A 248 -11.58 14.68 3.52
CA GLY A 248 -12.44 14.50 4.69
C GLY A 248 -12.78 13.04 5.01
N THR A 249 -12.35 12.06 4.21
CA THR A 249 -12.52 10.63 4.56
C THR A 249 -11.79 10.33 5.86
N MET A 250 -12.49 9.78 6.85
CA MET A 250 -11.90 9.42 8.14
C MET A 250 -11.10 8.13 8.04
N CYS A 251 -9.87 8.13 8.54
CA CYS A 251 -8.94 7.02 8.51
C CYS A 251 -8.42 6.71 9.90
N TRP A 252 -8.10 5.44 10.14
CA TRP A 252 -7.48 4.97 11.36
C TRP A 252 -5.95 4.96 11.20
N ILE A 253 -5.29 5.44 12.25
CA ILE A 253 -3.89 5.11 12.52
C ILE A 253 -3.81 4.13 13.67
N SER A 254 -2.85 3.21 13.58
CA SER A 254 -2.45 2.38 14.71
C SER A 254 -0.93 2.21 14.77
N GLY A 255 -0.35 2.18 15.96
CA GLY A 255 1.08 1.93 16.15
C GLY A 255 1.54 2.04 17.60
N TRP A 256 2.83 1.71 17.82
CA TRP A 256 3.53 1.78 19.11
C TRP A 256 4.40 3.05 19.25
N GLY A 257 4.11 4.08 18.46
CA GLY A 257 4.82 5.35 18.49
C GLY A 257 4.72 6.07 19.84
N ALA A 258 5.63 7.03 20.06
CA ALA A 258 5.62 7.88 21.25
C ALA A 258 4.32 8.69 21.36
N THR A 259 3.88 8.89 22.59
CA THR A 259 2.67 9.69 22.90
C THR A 259 2.96 11.17 23.11
N GLU A 260 4.24 11.55 23.16
CA GLU A 260 4.73 12.91 23.42
C GLU A 260 5.95 13.18 22.50
N GLU A 261 6.24 14.45 22.20
CA GLU A 261 7.28 14.91 21.25
C GLU A 261 8.69 14.39 21.58
N ASP A 262 9.00 14.24 22.87
CA ASP A 262 10.23 13.64 23.43
C ASP A 262 9.96 12.36 24.25
N GLY A 263 8.77 11.76 24.10
CA GLY A 263 8.34 10.59 24.85
C GLY A 263 8.98 9.29 24.37
N GLY A 264 9.12 8.32 25.28
CA GLY A 264 9.51 6.95 24.91
C GLY A 264 8.42 6.24 24.07
N THR A 265 8.82 5.21 23.32
CA THR A 265 7.90 4.32 22.57
C THR A 265 6.78 3.80 23.47
N SER A 266 5.54 3.75 22.98
CA SER A 266 4.46 3.17 23.76
C SER A 266 4.57 1.66 23.81
N VAL A 267 4.53 1.09 25.01
CA VAL A 267 4.41 -0.36 25.22
C VAL A 267 3.11 -0.90 24.63
N VAL A 268 2.05 -0.10 24.60
CA VAL A 268 0.71 -0.54 24.19
C VAL A 268 0.37 0.02 22.81
N LEU A 269 -0.27 -0.78 21.96
CA LEU A 269 -0.75 -0.36 20.66
C LEU A 269 -1.82 0.72 20.86
N ARG A 270 -1.63 1.86 20.20
CA ARG A 270 -2.56 2.98 20.23
C ARG A 270 -3.19 3.16 18.86
N SER A 271 -4.34 3.83 18.85
CA SER A 271 -5.00 4.19 17.61
C SER A 271 -5.80 5.46 17.72
N ALA A 272 -5.83 6.22 16.62
CA ALA A 272 -6.62 7.43 16.49
C ALA A 272 -7.33 7.48 15.12
N ILE A 273 -8.32 8.37 15.00
CA ILE A 273 -9.03 8.62 13.74
C ILE A 273 -8.68 10.01 13.27
N ILE A 274 -8.25 10.17 12.02
CA ILE A 274 -7.94 11.47 11.43
C ILE A 274 -8.49 11.56 9.98
N PRO A 275 -8.84 12.77 9.50
CA PRO A 275 -9.40 12.95 8.16
C PRO A 275 -8.33 13.14 7.09
N LEU A 276 -8.56 12.57 5.90
CA LEU A 276 -7.75 12.85 4.71
C LEU A 276 -7.81 14.34 4.33
N ILE A 277 -6.67 14.88 3.94
CA ILE A 277 -6.50 16.25 3.47
C ILE A 277 -6.03 16.20 2.02
N SER A 278 -6.58 17.07 1.17
CA SER A 278 -6.16 17.13 -0.22
C SER A 278 -4.69 17.55 -0.37
N THR A 279 -4.00 17.01 -1.38
CA THR A 279 -2.61 17.38 -1.70
C THR A 279 -2.46 18.88 -1.95
N LYS A 280 -3.50 19.52 -2.52
CA LYS A 280 -3.54 20.98 -2.73
C LYS A 280 -3.47 21.74 -1.41
N THR A 281 -4.26 21.33 -0.42
CA THR A 281 -4.24 21.92 0.91
C THR A 281 -2.89 21.66 1.58
N CYS A 282 -2.38 20.42 1.58
CA CYS A 282 -1.10 20.13 2.23
C CYS A 282 0.10 20.82 1.58
N ASN A 283 0.04 21.11 0.28
CA ASN A 283 1.09 21.87 -0.41
C ASN A 283 0.98 23.39 -0.29
N GLN A 284 0.07 23.91 0.54
CA GLN A 284 0.06 25.34 0.87
C GLN A 284 1.41 25.79 1.46
N PRO A 285 1.83 27.06 1.21
CA PRO A 285 3.09 27.61 1.70
C PRO A 285 3.28 27.53 3.22
N GLU A 286 2.17 27.54 3.96
CA GLU A 286 2.14 27.52 5.42
C GLU A 286 2.33 26.10 5.99
N ILE A 287 2.19 25.06 5.16
CA ILE A 287 2.23 23.66 5.59
C ILE A 287 3.50 22.98 5.04
N TYR A 288 3.44 22.36 3.85
CA TYR A 288 4.57 21.61 3.28
C TYR A 288 5.31 22.33 2.16
N LYS A 289 4.89 23.54 1.75
CA LYS A 289 5.59 24.35 0.73
C LYS A 289 5.84 23.59 -0.57
N GLY A 290 4.85 22.82 -1.04
CA GLY A 290 4.94 22.06 -2.29
C GLY A 290 5.74 20.75 -2.22
N ARG A 291 6.11 20.26 -1.03
CA ARG A 291 6.92 19.02 -0.88
C ARG A 291 6.14 17.71 -1.02
N ILE A 292 4.81 17.74 -0.97
CA ILE A 292 3.99 16.53 -1.10
C ILE A 292 3.82 16.19 -2.59
N SER A 293 4.35 15.05 -3.01
CA SER A 293 4.26 14.57 -4.40
C SER A 293 2.92 13.85 -4.67
N SER A 294 2.68 13.44 -5.92
CA SER A 294 1.52 12.63 -6.31
C SER A 294 1.56 11.19 -5.78
N TRP A 295 2.70 10.76 -5.23
CA TRP A 295 2.89 9.42 -4.65
C TRP A 295 2.62 9.39 -3.13
N MET A 296 2.18 10.52 -2.58
CA MET A 296 2.01 10.74 -1.15
C MET A 296 0.58 11.16 -0.85
N ILE A 297 0.06 10.70 0.29
CA ILE A 297 -1.26 11.11 0.80
C ILE A 297 -1.03 12.03 2.03
N CYS A 298 -2.02 12.84 2.37
CA CYS A 298 -1.96 13.70 3.54
C CYS A 298 -3.23 13.49 4.38
N ALA A 299 -3.11 13.49 5.71
CA ALA A 299 -4.25 13.46 6.62
C ALA A 299 -3.84 13.99 7.98
N GLY A 300 -4.82 14.43 8.76
CA GLY A 300 -4.60 15.07 10.05
C GLY A 300 -5.63 16.16 10.30
N HIS A 301 -5.51 16.82 11.44
CA HIS A 301 -6.36 17.95 11.78
C HIS A 301 -5.59 19.25 11.58
N LEU A 302 -6.17 20.19 10.80
CA LEU A 302 -5.62 21.53 10.55
C LEU A 302 -5.51 22.41 11.81
N GLU A 303 -6.02 21.97 12.95
CA GLU A 303 -5.97 22.69 14.22
C GLU A 303 -4.90 22.09 15.17
N GLY A 304 -4.24 21.01 14.75
CA GLY A 304 -3.35 20.20 15.60
C GLY A 304 -4.12 19.31 16.59
N GLY A 305 -3.43 18.86 17.64
CA GLY A 305 -4.01 18.06 18.73
C GLY A 305 -3.77 16.56 18.61
N ILE A 306 -4.59 15.86 17.82
CA ILE A 306 -4.39 14.44 17.51
C ILE A 306 -3.51 14.37 16.26
N ASP A 307 -2.20 14.41 16.49
CA ASP A 307 -1.19 14.31 15.44
C ASP A 307 -0.14 13.28 15.86
N SER A 308 0.53 12.65 14.89
CA SER A 308 1.63 11.75 15.23
C SER A 308 2.86 12.59 15.55
N CYS A 309 3.23 12.62 16.83
CA CYS A 309 4.36 13.38 17.32
C CYS A 309 5.68 12.97 16.65
N GLN A 310 6.59 13.95 16.59
CA GLN A 310 7.71 14.19 15.66
C GLN A 310 8.73 13.07 15.37
N VAL A 311 8.71 11.90 16.03
CA VAL A 311 9.84 10.95 15.94
C VAL A 311 9.47 9.54 15.48
N MET A 312 8.19 9.21 15.23
CA MET A 312 7.80 7.80 14.97
C MET A 312 6.74 7.59 13.89
N LEU A 313 6.83 8.33 12.77
CA LEU A 313 6.07 8.01 11.55
C LEU A 313 6.36 6.59 11.02
N HIS A 314 7.49 6.00 11.43
CA HIS A 314 7.94 4.66 11.07
C HIS A 314 7.04 3.54 11.61
N ASN A 315 6.16 3.83 12.58
CA ASN A 315 5.42 2.83 13.36
C ASN A 315 3.91 2.76 13.07
N LEU A 316 3.41 3.57 12.15
CA LEU A 316 1.98 3.72 11.92
C LEU A 316 1.48 2.89 10.75
N VAL A 317 0.38 2.19 10.98
CA VAL A 317 -0.41 1.52 9.95
C VAL A 317 -1.67 2.32 9.69
N TRP A 318 -1.85 2.70 8.43
CA TRP A 318 -2.94 3.54 7.95
C TRP A 318 -4.05 2.70 7.34
N THR A 319 -5.22 2.67 7.98
CA THR A 319 -6.37 1.93 7.44
C THR A 319 -7.59 2.79 7.28
N THR A 320 -8.27 2.66 6.14
CA THR A 320 -9.58 3.26 5.94
C THR A 320 -10.67 2.22 6.01
N LYS A 321 -11.85 2.62 6.47
CA LYS A 321 -13.04 1.78 6.47
C LYS A 321 -13.76 1.98 5.14
N VAL A 322 -13.86 0.92 4.34
CA VAL A 322 -14.50 0.96 3.00
C VAL A 322 -15.94 0.47 3.04
N SER A 323 -16.25 -0.49 3.92
CA SER A 323 -17.61 -1.01 4.16
C SER A 323 -17.84 -1.21 5.66
N GLU A 324 -19.03 -1.66 6.08
CA GLU A 324 -19.30 -1.92 7.50
C GLU A 324 -18.29 -2.87 8.16
N GLN A 325 -17.69 -3.79 7.39
CA GLN A 325 -16.80 -4.86 7.88
C GLN A 325 -15.44 -4.96 7.18
N THR A 326 -15.17 -4.17 6.14
CA THR A 326 -13.92 -4.25 5.34
C THR A 326 -13.08 -2.99 5.46
N TYR A 327 -11.78 -3.18 5.71
CA TYR A 327 -10.78 -2.13 5.80
C TYR A 327 -9.72 -2.27 4.71
N PHE A 328 -9.32 -1.14 4.12
CA PHE A 328 -8.23 -1.08 3.13
C PHE A 328 -7.02 -0.37 3.73
N LEU A 329 -5.83 -0.78 3.32
CA LEU A 329 -4.58 -0.11 3.62
C LEU A 329 -4.46 1.10 2.70
N LEU A 330 -4.36 2.30 3.26
CA LEU A 330 -4.25 3.53 2.48
C LEU A 330 -2.83 3.85 2.00
N MET A 331 -1.93 2.87 1.97
CA MET A 331 -0.48 3.02 1.82
C MET A 331 0.24 3.57 3.06
N TYR A 332 1.57 3.33 3.08
CA TYR A 332 2.47 3.68 4.18
C TYR A 332 2.86 5.15 4.24
N PHE A 333 2.74 5.87 3.11
CA PHE A 333 3.27 7.22 3.04
C PHE A 333 2.18 8.26 3.10
N MET A 334 1.93 8.67 4.33
CA MET A 334 1.08 9.80 4.64
C MET A 334 1.87 10.76 5.53
N PHE A 335 2.18 11.96 5.02
CA PHE A 335 2.67 13.02 5.88
C PHE A 335 1.51 13.41 6.81
N THR A 336 1.57 13.01 8.07
CA THR A 336 0.72 13.62 9.09
C THR A 336 1.13 15.06 9.25
N MET A 337 0.16 15.96 9.24
CA MET A 337 0.41 17.39 9.42
C MET A 337 1.15 17.68 10.74
N LEU A 338 2.48 17.74 10.68
CA LEU A 338 3.29 18.37 11.69
C LEU A 338 2.89 19.85 11.75
N PHE A 339 1.94 20.18 12.62
CA PHE A 339 1.78 21.56 13.04
C PHE A 339 3.03 21.93 13.84
N PHE A 340 3.96 22.62 13.18
CA PHE A 340 4.69 23.68 13.84
C PHE A 340 3.68 24.75 14.26
N ASN A 341 2.87 24.48 15.29
CA ASN A 341 2.05 25.52 15.86
C ASN A 341 2.99 26.42 16.66
N MET A 342 3.09 27.67 16.23
CA MET A 342 3.73 28.82 16.87
C MET A 342 3.21 29.15 18.30
N SER A 343 2.62 28.17 18.99
CA SER A 343 2.05 28.28 20.33
C SER A 343 2.90 27.61 21.41
N CYS A 344 3.98 26.89 21.06
CA CYS A 344 4.95 26.29 21.99
C CYS A 344 6.32 26.99 21.98
N LEU A 345 6.37 28.27 21.58
CA LEU A 345 7.52 29.16 21.76
C LEU A 345 7.30 30.17 22.89
N ALA A 346 6.32 29.92 23.76
CA ALA A 346 6.08 30.69 24.97
C ALA A 346 6.10 29.77 26.19
N MET A 347 7.28 29.23 26.52
CA MET A 347 7.78 29.10 27.89
C MET A 347 9.28 28.87 27.90
#